data_AF-A0A8J7FEL6-F1
#
_entry.id   AF-A0A8J7FEL6-F1
#
_cell.length_a   1.000
_cell.length_b   1.000
_cell.length_c   1.000
_cell.angle_alpha   90.00
_cell.angle_beta   90.00
_cell.angle_gamma   90.00
#
_symmetry.space_group_name_H-M   'P 1'
#
loop_
_entity.id
_entity.type
_entity.pdbx_description
1 polymer ?
#
loop_
_entity_poly.entity_id
_entity_poly.type
_entity_poly.pdbx_seq_one_letter_code
_entity_poly.pdbx_strand_id
1 'polypeptide(L)'
;MTTTQAFLKKNYSLTNTAASANQLVGRGFAVQNKLDNNQTDLKTQLKQATHFGHNLDRIKLEQTQSAKDQNNQNSSVIQQKKTRANTSRYRAETTAINSDQPLEPISNQEKQAGVKRSTQGHGNQRHGHQRTDADLVNRLQTEPKTTKSSRFTSPQAQAEALGRGHRALNQALKQGNVEFQTSGFVNPKTGQPARHAVEVSTNRKNGFGVQAEKIKQKDPKTGQNIKDPNTKKPVTKIQMNSQPLNKAKIVYEYVPSAKTWRPLTYFPI
;
A
#
# COMPACT_ATOMS: atom_id res chain seq x y z
N MET A 1 8.72 35.64 -49.63
CA MET A 1 10.11 35.62 -49.13
C MET A 1 10.15 34.70 -47.91
N THR A 2 11.11 33.80 -47.99
CA THR A 2 11.31 32.56 -47.24
C THR A 2 11.99 32.82 -45.90
N THR A 3 11.53 32.24 -44.79
CA THR A 3 12.48 31.77 -43.77
C THR A 3 11.88 30.66 -42.90
N THR A 4 12.36 29.45 -43.18
CA THR A 4 12.16 28.22 -42.44
C THR A 4 13.10 28.20 -41.23
N GLN A 5 12.63 27.90 -40.02
CA GLN A 5 13.50 27.46 -38.93
C GLN A 5 13.01 26.13 -38.37
N ALA A 6 13.81 25.10 -38.63
CA ALA A 6 13.67 23.74 -38.12
C ALA A 6 14.45 23.62 -36.80
N PHE A 7 13.80 23.11 -35.75
CA PHE A 7 14.48 22.69 -34.53
C PHE A 7 14.43 21.18 -34.34
N LEU A 8 15.64 20.64 -34.41
CA LEU A 8 16.17 19.30 -34.12
C LEU A 8 15.36 18.40 -33.17
N LYS A 9 14.88 17.27 -33.72
CA LYS A 9 14.49 16.06 -32.96
C LYS A 9 15.77 15.26 -32.64
N LYS A 10 16.09 15.08 -31.36
CA LYS A 10 17.09 14.08 -30.93
C LYS A 10 16.42 12.71 -30.83
N ASN A 11 16.73 11.84 -31.78
CA ASN A 11 16.43 10.41 -31.74
C ASN A 11 17.49 9.72 -30.86
N TYR A 12 17.06 9.02 -29.81
CA TYR A 12 17.90 8.02 -29.15
C TYR A 12 17.51 6.65 -29.69
N SER A 13 18.35 6.09 -30.57
CA SER A 13 18.34 4.70 -30.97
C SER A 13 19.39 3.97 -30.15
N LEU A 14 19.00 2.91 -29.43
CA LEU A 14 19.92 1.91 -28.90
C LEU A 14 19.43 0.54 -29.38
N THR A 15 19.99 0.13 -30.51
CA THR A 15 20.07 -1.26 -30.92
C THR A 15 21.14 -1.95 -30.09
N ASN A 16 20.80 -3.08 -29.45
CA ASN A 16 21.80 -4.11 -29.18
C ASN A 16 21.13 -5.48 -29.25
N THR A 17 21.53 -6.26 -30.26
CA THR A 17 21.04 -7.59 -30.58
C THR A 17 22.22 -8.56 -30.58
N ALA A 18 21.95 -9.77 -30.07
CA ALA A 18 22.70 -11.03 -30.18
C ALA A 18 23.90 -11.21 -29.21
N ALA A 19 24.22 -12.40 -28.67
CA ALA A 19 23.70 -13.75 -28.88
C ALA A 19 24.10 -14.73 -27.74
N SER A 20 23.25 -15.76 -27.59
CA SER A 20 23.56 -17.19 -27.43
C SER A 20 24.03 -17.83 -26.11
N ALA A 21 23.25 -18.86 -25.76
CA ALA A 21 23.64 -20.22 -25.37
C ALA A 21 24.28 -20.47 -23.99
N ASN A 22 23.45 -21.01 -23.08
CA ASN A 22 23.84 -22.18 -22.31
C ASN A 22 22.61 -23.07 -22.08
N GLN A 23 22.59 -24.20 -22.80
CA GLN A 23 21.74 -25.34 -22.52
C GLN A 23 22.23 -26.00 -21.23
N LEU A 24 21.36 -26.16 -20.24
CA LEU A 24 21.56 -27.13 -19.18
C LEU A 24 20.25 -27.92 -19.01
N VAL A 25 20.30 -29.11 -19.58
CA VAL A 25 19.33 -30.19 -19.42
C VAL A 25 19.34 -30.61 -17.96
N GLY A 26 18.26 -30.35 -17.24
CA GLY A 26 18.03 -30.85 -15.90
C GLY A 26 16.65 -31.48 -15.81
N ARG A 27 16.58 -32.78 -16.09
CA ARG A 27 15.39 -33.61 -15.81
C ARG A 27 15.20 -33.68 -14.29
N GLY A 28 14.31 -32.84 -13.77
CA GLY A 28 13.86 -32.86 -12.38
C GLY A 28 12.51 -33.57 -12.27
N PHE A 29 12.52 -34.73 -11.62
CA PHE A 29 11.39 -35.62 -11.39
C PHE A 29 10.20 -34.91 -10.73
N ALA A 30 9.01 -35.04 -11.35
CA ALA A 30 7.75 -34.80 -10.67
C ALA A 30 7.51 -35.95 -9.68
N VAL A 31 7.75 -35.72 -8.39
CA VAL A 31 7.27 -36.61 -7.33
C VAL A 31 5.82 -36.25 -7.05
N GLN A 32 4.90 -37.02 -7.63
CA GLN A 32 3.53 -37.11 -7.15
C GLN A 32 3.58 -37.70 -5.74
N ASN A 33 3.28 -36.89 -4.73
CA ASN A 33 2.96 -37.38 -3.39
C ASN A 33 1.63 -38.14 -3.48
N LYS A 34 1.70 -39.46 -3.69
CA LYS A 34 0.62 -40.36 -3.29
C LYS A 34 0.65 -40.43 -1.77
N LEU A 35 -0.41 -39.94 -1.14
CA LEU A 35 -0.73 -40.20 0.26
C LEU A 35 -1.13 -41.67 0.40
N ASP A 36 -0.14 -42.56 0.50
CA ASP A 36 -0.37 -43.93 0.93
C ASP A 36 -0.50 -43.91 2.46
N ASN A 37 -1.74 -43.78 2.92
CA ASN A 37 -2.11 -43.89 4.32
C ASN A 37 -2.14 -45.38 4.73
N ASN A 38 -0.98 -46.04 4.68
CA ASN A 38 -0.78 -47.36 5.28
C ASN A 38 -0.11 -47.18 6.63
N GLN A 39 -0.93 -46.82 7.61
CA GLN A 39 -0.58 -46.89 9.02
C GLN A 39 -0.38 -48.37 9.38
N THR A 40 0.83 -48.87 9.18
CA THR A 40 1.23 -50.19 9.62
C THR A 40 1.06 -50.26 11.14
N ASP A 41 0.26 -51.23 11.60
CA ASP A 41 -0.07 -51.42 13.01
C ASP A 41 1.22 -51.38 13.85
N LEU A 42 1.26 -50.49 14.84
CA LEU A 42 2.39 -50.25 15.75
C LEU A 42 2.90 -51.55 16.37
N LYS A 43 2.02 -52.53 16.58
CA LYS A 43 2.38 -53.85 17.10
C LYS A 43 3.30 -54.62 16.14
N THR A 44 3.15 -54.43 14.84
CA THR A 44 3.93 -55.12 13.80
C THR A 44 5.34 -54.55 13.71
N GLN A 45 5.50 -53.22 13.81
CA GLN A 45 6.81 -52.58 13.85
C GLN A 45 7.58 -52.92 15.13
N LEU A 46 6.88 -53.02 16.27
CA LEU A 46 7.50 -53.38 17.56
C LEU A 46 7.98 -54.84 17.60
N LYS A 47 7.27 -55.75 16.92
CA LYS A 47 7.67 -57.16 16.76
C LYS A 47 8.89 -57.34 15.85
N GLN A 48 9.04 -56.49 14.83
CA GLN A 48 10.21 -56.53 13.95
C GLN A 48 11.45 -55.92 14.62
N ALA A 49 11.30 -54.84 15.37
CA ALA A 49 12.42 -54.19 16.07
C ALA A 49 13.06 -55.07 17.16
N THR A 50 12.28 -55.93 17.81
CA THR A 50 12.79 -56.90 18.81
C THR A 50 13.54 -58.07 18.18
N HIS A 51 13.27 -58.42 16.91
CA HIS A 51 13.95 -59.51 16.20
C HIS A 51 15.39 -59.16 15.77
N PHE A 52 15.73 -57.86 15.69
CA PHE A 52 17.06 -57.38 15.30
C PHE A 52 17.90 -56.87 16.48
N GLY A 53 17.53 -57.18 17.72
CA GLY A 53 18.35 -56.86 18.90
C GLY A 53 18.45 -55.36 19.22
N HIS A 54 17.55 -54.53 18.71
CA HIS A 54 17.53 -53.11 19.05
C HIS A 54 16.93 -52.91 20.45
N ASN A 55 17.74 -52.34 21.35
CA ASN A 55 17.33 -52.01 22.71
C ASN A 55 16.22 -50.94 22.69
N LEU A 56 15.02 -51.31 23.18
CA LEU A 56 13.81 -50.50 23.19
C LEU A 56 13.99 -49.15 23.90
N ASP A 57 14.93 -49.06 24.86
CA ASP A 57 15.23 -47.83 25.57
C ASP A 57 15.89 -46.78 24.68
N ARG A 58 16.64 -47.20 23.65
CA ARG A 58 17.30 -46.29 22.70
C ARG A 58 16.31 -45.66 21.72
N ILE A 59 15.30 -46.41 21.29
CA ILE A 59 14.25 -45.93 20.38
C ILE A 59 13.34 -44.90 21.08
N LYS A 60 13.00 -45.11 22.36
CA LYS A 60 12.27 -44.11 23.15
C LYS A 60 13.09 -42.84 23.40
N LEU A 61 14.40 -42.95 23.56
CA LEU A 61 15.30 -41.80 23.76
C LEU A 61 15.44 -40.95 22.49
N GLU A 62 15.60 -41.58 21.31
CA GLU A 62 15.71 -40.88 20.02
C GLU A 62 14.39 -40.19 19.59
N GLN A 63 13.24 -40.78 19.95
CA GLN A 63 11.92 -40.13 19.72
C GLN A 63 11.70 -38.92 20.63
N THR A 64 12.21 -38.92 21.87
CA THR A 64 12.13 -37.75 22.75
C THR A 64 13.11 -36.64 22.39
N GLN A 65 14.25 -36.96 21.77
CA GLN A 65 15.16 -35.95 21.19
C GLN A 65 14.60 -35.33 19.90
N SER A 66 14.03 -36.13 18.99
CA SER A 66 13.42 -35.62 17.75
C SER A 66 12.20 -34.71 18.00
N ALA A 67 11.39 -34.99 19.02
CA ALA A 67 10.26 -34.13 19.41
C ALA A 67 10.72 -32.81 20.08
N LYS A 68 11.84 -32.81 20.80
CA LYS A 68 12.42 -31.59 21.40
C LYS A 68 13.08 -30.69 20.34
N ASP A 69 13.73 -31.27 19.34
CA ASP A 69 14.37 -30.51 18.26
C ASP A 69 13.35 -29.87 17.30
N GLN A 70 12.25 -30.56 16.98
CA GLN A 70 11.15 -29.96 16.20
C GLN A 70 10.44 -28.81 16.94
N ASN A 71 10.36 -28.86 18.26
CA ASN A 71 9.75 -27.81 19.08
C ASN A 71 10.66 -26.57 19.21
N ASN A 72 11.98 -26.76 19.24
CA ASN A 72 12.97 -25.68 19.24
C ASN A 72 13.14 -25.01 17.87
N GLN A 73 13.06 -25.77 16.77
CA GLN A 73 13.07 -25.19 15.43
C GLN A 73 11.79 -24.39 15.12
N ASN A 74 10.62 -24.82 15.60
CA ASN A 74 9.39 -24.04 15.45
C ASN A 74 9.43 -22.73 16.26
N SER A 75 9.94 -22.78 17.49
CA SER A 75 10.12 -21.60 18.34
C SER A 75 11.08 -20.57 17.74
N SER A 76 12.22 -21.00 17.18
CA SER A 76 13.21 -20.11 16.56
C SER A 76 12.70 -19.50 15.25
N VAL A 77 11.98 -20.27 14.41
CA VAL A 77 11.36 -19.77 13.17
C VAL A 77 10.23 -18.77 13.49
N ILE A 78 9.43 -19.01 14.53
CA ILE A 78 8.38 -18.07 14.97
C ILE A 78 9.01 -16.79 15.52
N GLN A 79 10.09 -16.88 16.31
CA GLN A 79 10.81 -15.72 16.82
C GLN A 79 11.48 -14.90 15.70
N GLN A 80 12.11 -15.55 14.72
CA GLN A 80 12.69 -14.89 13.54
C GLN A 80 11.61 -14.24 12.64
N LYS A 81 10.45 -14.88 12.47
CA LYS A 81 9.32 -14.28 11.74
C LYS A 81 8.77 -13.05 12.47
N LYS A 82 8.69 -13.08 13.82
CA LYS A 82 8.27 -11.95 14.64
C LYS A 82 9.26 -10.78 14.57
N THR A 83 10.57 -11.04 14.65
CA THR A 83 11.59 -9.98 14.53
C THR A 83 11.58 -9.34 13.15
N ARG A 84 11.55 -10.14 12.07
CA ARG A 84 11.46 -9.62 10.69
C ARG A 84 10.18 -8.80 10.44
N ALA A 85 9.03 -9.27 10.94
CA ALA A 85 7.76 -8.55 10.82
C ALA A 85 7.79 -7.20 11.54
N ASN A 86 8.37 -7.15 12.74
CA ASN A 86 8.53 -5.92 13.50
C ASN A 86 9.48 -4.94 12.80
N THR A 87 10.61 -5.42 12.27
CA THR A 87 11.53 -4.58 11.50
C THR A 87 10.87 -4.03 10.23
N SER A 88 10.09 -4.85 9.52
CA SER A 88 9.36 -4.41 8.32
C SER A 88 8.30 -3.37 8.65
N ARG A 89 7.59 -3.54 9.76
CA ARG A 89 6.59 -2.58 10.25
C ARG A 89 7.24 -1.24 10.56
N TYR A 90 8.31 -1.25 11.34
CA TYR A 90 9.04 -0.05 11.71
C TYR A 90 9.52 0.73 10.48
N ARG A 91 10.15 0.06 9.50
CA ARG A 91 10.57 0.71 8.24
C ARG A 91 9.40 1.35 7.48
N ALA A 92 8.22 0.70 7.50
CA ALA A 92 7.03 1.22 6.85
C ALA A 92 6.48 2.46 7.56
N GLU A 93 6.45 2.45 8.90
CA GLU A 93 6.09 3.61 9.72
C GLU A 93 7.06 4.78 9.46
N THR A 94 8.37 4.53 9.43
CA THR A 94 9.38 5.54 9.09
C THR A 94 9.17 6.11 7.69
N THR A 95 8.85 5.26 6.70
CA THR A 95 8.57 5.71 5.33
C THR A 95 7.36 6.66 5.29
N ALA A 96 6.30 6.32 6.02
CA ALA A 96 5.10 7.16 6.12
C ALA A 96 5.40 8.50 6.82
N ILE A 97 6.11 8.47 7.95
CA ILE A 97 6.52 9.68 8.68
C ILE A 97 7.38 10.58 7.79
N ASN A 98 8.36 9.98 7.09
CA ASN A 98 9.24 10.71 6.19
C ASN A 98 8.54 11.24 4.94
N SER A 99 7.31 10.82 4.67
CA SER A 99 6.51 11.34 3.54
C SER A 99 5.73 12.60 3.91
N ASP A 100 5.39 12.80 5.19
CA ASP A 100 4.71 13.99 5.71
C ASP A 100 5.74 15.07 6.10
N GLN A 101 6.64 15.39 5.17
CA GLN A 101 7.61 16.48 5.35
C GLN A 101 6.91 17.84 5.23
N PRO A 102 7.47 18.89 5.86
CA PRO A 102 6.99 20.24 5.61
C PRO A 102 7.05 20.57 4.11
N LEU A 103 6.05 21.31 3.67
CA LEU A 103 6.01 21.92 2.34
C LEU A 103 6.54 23.36 2.47
N GLU A 104 6.52 24.12 1.38
CA GLU A 104 7.02 25.49 1.44
C GLU A 104 6.18 26.35 2.39
N PRO A 105 6.84 27.13 3.26
CA PRO A 105 6.15 28.13 4.04
C PRO A 105 5.56 29.19 3.11
N ILE A 106 4.33 29.60 3.38
CA ILE A 106 3.68 30.68 2.64
C ILE A 106 4.31 32.00 3.08
N SER A 107 4.91 32.75 2.16
CA SER A 107 5.41 34.09 2.44
C SER A 107 4.27 35.04 2.84
N ASN A 108 4.58 36.13 3.54
CA ASN A 108 3.57 37.11 3.96
C ASN A 108 2.89 37.79 2.76
N GLN A 109 3.62 38.02 1.66
CA GLN A 109 3.07 38.56 0.42
C GLN A 109 2.08 37.57 -0.23
N GLU A 110 2.40 36.28 -0.26
CA GLU A 110 1.49 35.25 -0.78
C GLU A 110 0.24 35.06 0.09
N LYS A 111 0.37 35.23 1.42
CA LYS A 111 -0.78 35.26 2.32
C LYS A 111 -1.70 36.45 2.00
N GLN A 112 -1.13 37.63 1.79
CA GLN A 112 -1.88 38.85 1.43
C GLN A 112 -2.55 38.72 0.05
N ALA A 113 -1.91 38.03 -0.90
CA ALA A 113 -2.46 37.73 -2.23
C ALA A 113 -3.50 36.58 -2.23
N GLY A 114 -3.86 36.04 -1.07
CA GLY A 114 -4.88 34.99 -0.95
C GLY A 114 -4.44 33.61 -1.46
N VAL A 115 -3.14 33.38 -1.63
CA VAL A 115 -2.62 32.10 -2.12
C VAL A 115 -2.85 31.00 -1.08
N LYS A 116 -3.58 29.95 -1.48
CA LYS A 116 -3.87 28.79 -0.63
C LYS A 116 -2.88 27.66 -0.93
N ARG A 117 -1.75 27.64 -0.21
CA ARG A 117 -0.81 26.49 -0.20
C ARG A 117 -0.88 25.77 1.15
N SER A 118 -0.46 24.52 1.18
CA SER A 118 -0.33 23.77 2.43
C SER A 118 1.10 23.91 2.92
N THR A 119 1.31 24.18 4.21
CA THR A 119 2.65 24.28 4.82
C THR A 119 3.20 22.91 5.25
N GLN A 120 2.33 21.91 5.34
CA GLN A 120 2.68 20.52 5.61
C GLN A 120 1.82 19.59 4.75
N GLY A 121 2.37 18.44 4.41
CA GLY A 121 1.56 17.32 3.96
C GLY A 121 0.55 16.91 5.06
N HIS A 122 -0.66 16.55 4.67
CA HIS A 122 -1.70 16.11 5.60
C HIS A 122 -2.10 14.64 5.36
N GLY A 123 -1.29 13.90 4.59
CA GLY A 123 -1.59 12.52 4.20
C GLY A 123 -1.72 11.59 5.40
N ASN A 124 -0.68 11.46 6.23
CA ASN A 124 -0.73 10.59 7.41
C ASN A 124 -1.73 11.12 8.44
N GLN A 125 -1.76 12.44 8.64
CA GLN A 125 -2.68 13.07 9.59
C GLN A 125 -4.14 12.78 9.25
N ARG A 126 -4.55 12.87 7.98
CA ARG A 126 -5.95 12.70 7.57
C ARG A 126 -6.31 11.25 7.22
N HIS A 127 -5.38 10.49 6.67
CA HIS A 127 -5.68 9.19 6.04
C HIS A 127 -4.76 8.05 6.50
N GLY A 128 -3.85 8.33 7.44
CA GLY A 128 -2.85 7.38 7.93
C GLY A 128 -3.43 6.12 8.56
N HIS A 129 -2.59 5.09 8.66
CA HIS A 129 -2.98 3.78 9.17
C HIS A 129 -3.39 3.77 10.66
N GLN A 130 -2.99 4.78 11.43
CA GLN A 130 -3.29 4.90 12.86
C GLN A 130 -4.74 5.35 13.13
N ARG A 131 -5.48 5.76 12.09
CA ARG A 131 -6.87 6.18 12.22
C ARG A 131 -7.75 5.02 12.68
N THR A 132 -8.64 5.30 13.63
CA THR A 132 -9.65 4.35 14.10
C THR A 132 -10.90 4.43 13.21
N ASP A 133 -11.79 3.44 13.32
CA ASP A 133 -13.07 3.48 12.62
C ASP A 133 -13.97 4.60 13.17
N ALA A 134 -13.87 4.90 14.47
CA ALA A 134 -14.54 6.05 15.09
C ALA A 134 -14.06 7.39 14.50
N ASP A 135 -12.77 7.52 14.20
CA ASP A 135 -12.22 8.72 13.54
C ASP A 135 -12.78 8.91 12.13
N LEU A 136 -12.93 7.82 11.36
CA LEU A 136 -13.52 7.88 10.02
C LEU A 136 -14.98 8.35 10.08
N VAL A 137 -15.74 7.81 11.03
CA VAL A 137 -17.13 8.19 11.28
C VAL A 137 -17.23 9.66 11.69
N ASN A 138 -16.44 10.09 12.67
CA ASN A 138 -16.42 11.49 13.13
C ASN A 138 -16.07 12.45 11.99
N ARG A 139 -15.12 12.08 11.13
CA ARG A 139 -14.76 12.88 9.95
C ARG A 139 -15.92 13.04 8.96
N LEU A 140 -16.69 11.99 8.71
CA LEU A 140 -17.89 12.07 7.88
C LEU A 140 -19.02 12.93 8.49
N GLN A 141 -19.03 13.08 9.81
CA GLN A 141 -19.99 13.94 10.51
C GLN A 141 -19.56 15.41 10.45
N THR A 142 -18.26 15.67 10.64
CA THR A 142 -17.70 17.02 10.78
C THR A 142 -17.30 17.66 9.45
N GLU A 143 -17.02 16.89 8.40
CA GLU A 143 -16.67 17.42 7.08
C GLU A 143 -17.92 17.53 6.17
N PRO A 144 -18.52 18.73 6.01
CA PRO A 144 -19.84 18.89 5.39
C PRO A 144 -19.89 18.56 3.89
N LYS A 145 -18.73 18.38 3.24
CA LYS A 145 -18.61 18.20 1.79
C LYS A 145 -18.16 16.80 1.37
N THR A 146 -17.86 15.89 2.29
CA THR A 146 -17.36 14.56 1.96
C THR A 146 -18.40 13.50 2.25
N THR A 147 -18.79 12.73 1.25
CA THR A 147 -19.64 11.53 1.42
C THR A 147 -18.83 10.30 1.82
N LYS A 148 -17.50 10.36 1.70
CA LYS A 148 -16.59 9.23 1.80
C LYS A 148 -15.34 9.61 2.61
N SER A 149 -14.89 8.71 3.47
CA SER A 149 -13.64 8.84 4.23
C SER A 149 -12.90 7.51 4.20
N SER A 150 -11.57 7.53 4.08
CA SER A 150 -10.76 6.32 4.00
C SER A 150 -9.49 6.42 4.84
N ARG A 151 -8.99 5.25 5.23
CA ARG A 151 -7.70 5.07 5.92
C ARG A 151 -6.95 3.86 5.38
N PHE A 152 -5.63 3.88 5.53
CA PHE A 152 -4.82 2.67 5.29
C PHE A 152 -5.12 1.61 6.35
N THR A 153 -5.09 0.33 5.94
CA THR A 153 -5.27 -0.80 6.86
C THR A 153 -4.04 -1.10 7.70
N SER A 154 -2.85 -0.70 7.24
CA SER A 154 -1.58 -0.96 7.91
C SER A 154 -0.49 0.03 7.48
N PRO A 155 0.57 0.22 8.29
CA PRO A 155 1.72 1.02 7.88
C PRO A 155 2.36 0.49 6.60
N GLN A 156 2.40 -0.83 6.42
CA GLN A 156 2.95 -1.48 5.23
C GLN A 156 2.15 -1.15 3.98
N ALA A 157 0.81 -1.11 4.06
CA ALA A 157 -0.04 -0.70 2.95
C ALA A 157 0.18 0.78 2.57
N GLN A 158 0.33 1.64 3.57
CA GLN A 158 0.65 3.06 3.37
C GLN A 158 2.02 3.25 2.70
N ALA A 159 3.05 2.61 3.22
CA ALA A 159 4.40 2.65 2.66
C ALA A 159 4.46 2.07 1.24
N GLU A 160 3.70 1.00 0.97
CA GLU A 160 3.57 0.41 -0.37
C GLU A 160 2.94 1.41 -1.36
N ALA A 161 1.83 2.06 -0.97
CA ALA A 161 1.17 3.06 -1.80
C ALA A 161 2.11 4.23 -2.12
N LEU A 162 2.82 4.75 -1.12
CA LEU A 162 3.81 5.82 -1.27
C LEU A 162 4.96 5.41 -2.19
N GLY A 163 5.54 4.22 -1.97
CA GLY A 163 6.63 3.71 -2.80
C GLY A 163 6.21 3.47 -4.26
N ARG A 164 5.01 2.94 -4.49
CA ARG A 164 4.42 2.79 -5.83
C ARG A 164 4.16 4.16 -6.46
N GLY A 165 3.58 5.09 -5.70
CA GLY A 165 3.28 6.45 -6.14
C GLY A 165 4.54 7.19 -6.57
N HIS A 166 5.63 7.06 -5.81
CA HIS A 166 6.89 7.72 -6.15
C HIS A 166 7.47 7.18 -7.46
N ARG A 167 7.40 5.86 -7.69
CA ARG A 167 7.79 5.27 -8.98
C ARG A 167 6.92 5.78 -10.14
N ALA A 168 5.60 5.84 -9.94
CA ALA A 168 4.67 6.35 -10.94
C ALA A 168 4.93 7.82 -11.28
N LEU A 169 5.18 8.66 -10.27
CA LEU A 169 5.58 10.06 -10.46
C LEU A 169 6.88 10.16 -11.28
N ASN A 170 7.92 9.41 -10.92
CA ASN A 170 9.19 9.44 -11.63
C ASN A 170 9.04 9.00 -13.10
N GLN A 171 8.16 8.04 -13.37
CA GLN A 171 7.82 7.65 -14.74
C GLN A 171 7.10 8.78 -15.49
N ALA A 172 6.10 9.41 -14.86
CA ALA A 172 5.39 10.54 -15.45
C ALA A 172 6.33 11.71 -15.75
N LEU A 173 7.27 12.01 -14.86
CA LEU A 173 8.31 13.03 -15.06
C LEU A 173 9.21 12.70 -16.26
N LYS A 174 9.68 11.45 -16.37
CA LYS A 174 10.49 11.00 -17.51
C LYS A 174 9.75 11.08 -18.84
N GLN A 175 8.44 10.86 -18.82
CA GLN A 175 7.58 10.90 -20.00
C GLN A 175 7.12 12.33 -20.36
N GLY A 176 7.40 13.33 -19.51
CA GLY A 176 6.87 14.69 -19.70
C GLY A 176 5.36 14.81 -19.41
N ASN A 177 4.77 13.83 -18.74
CA ASN A 177 3.33 13.78 -18.42
C ASN A 177 2.97 14.57 -17.15
N VAL A 178 3.95 15.23 -16.54
CA VAL A 178 3.71 16.15 -15.43
C VAL A 178 3.59 17.55 -16.02
N GLU A 179 2.41 18.14 -15.93
CA GLU A 179 2.17 19.49 -16.41
C GLU A 179 2.99 20.48 -15.57
N PHE A 180 4.03 21.04 -16.20
CA PHE A 180 4.78 22.17 -15.67
C PHE A 180 4.26 23.44 -16.35
N GLN A 181 3.76 24.40 -15.57
CA GLN A 181 3.50 25.71 -16.12
C GLN A 181 4.83 26.44 -16.29
N THR A 182 5.05 26.95 -17.50
CA THR A 182 6.33 27.40 -18.06
C THR A 182 6.96 28.59 -17.32
N SER A 183 6.28 29.19 -16.35
CA SER A 183 6.69 30.38 -15.61
C SER A 183 7.27 30.11 -14.22
N GLY A 184 7.60 28.85 -13.91
CA GLY A 184 8.07 28.44 -12.58
C GLY A 184 7.08 27.50 -11.93
N PHE A 185 7.49 26.81 -10.87
CA PHE A 185 6.73 25.74 -10.21
C PHE A 185 5.52 26.23 -9.40
N VAL A 186 4.93 27.33 -9.85
CA VAL A 186 3.76 28.01 -9.33
C VAL A 186 2.90 28.36 -10.54
N ASN A 187 1.61 28.06 -10.46
CA ASN A 187 0.64 28.43 -11.46
C ASN A 187 0.52 29.96 -11.54
N PRO A 188 0.83 30.60 -12.68
CA PRO A 188 0.87 32.05 -12.79
C PRO A 188 -0.50 32.70 -12.68
N LYS A 189 -1.60 31.95 -12.88
CA LYS A 189 -2.97 32.46 -12.75
C LYS A 189 -3.52 32.37 -11.33
N THR A 190 -3.08 31.37 -10.55
CA THR A 190 -3.65 31.08 -9.22
C THR A 190 -2.66 31.27 -8.08
N GLY A 191 -1.37 31.44 -8.37
CA GLY A 191 -0.30 31.44 -7.39
C GLY A 191 -0.12 30.10 -6.67
N GLN A 192 -0.82 29.04 -7.08
CA GLN A 192 -0.74 27.75 -6.41
C GLN A 192 0.46 26.94 -6.89
N PRO A 193 1.12 26.18 -6.00
CA PRO A 193 2.27 25.37 -6.37
C PRO A 193 1.84 24.26 -7.33
N ALA A 194 2.76 23.84 -8.19
CA ALA A 194 2.50 22.74 -9.12
C ALA A 194 2.14 21.47 -8.33
N ARG A 195 1.02 20.85 -8.69
CA ARG A 195 0.52 19.61 -8.08
C ARG A 195 0.31 18.54 -9.13
N HIS A 196 0.67 17.32 -8.80
CA HIS A 196 0.48 16.18 -9.68
C HIS A 196 -0.09 15.01 -8.89
N ALA A 197 -1.19 14.43 -9.36
CA ALA A 197 -1.82 13.28 -8.73
C ALA A 197 -1.47 12.02 -9.50
N VAL A 198 -1.07 10.98 -8.77
CA VAL A 198 -0.88 9.64 -9.31
C VAL A 198 -1.84 8.69 -8.62
N GLU A 199 -2.35 7.72 -9.38
CA GLU A 199 -3.14 6.62 -8.85
C GLU A 199 -2.37 5.32 -9.04
N VAL A 200 -2.33 4.50 -7.99
CA VAL A 200 -1.62 3.23 -7.98
C VAL A 200 -2.54 2.12 -7.52
N SER A 201 -2.33 0.92 -8.02
CA SER A 201 -3.11 -0.27 -7.67
C SER A 201 -2.26 -1.30 -6.92
N THR A 202 -2.95 -2.18 -6.20
CA THR A 202 -2.39 -3.39 -5.58
C THR A 202 -3.32 -4.57 -5.80
N ASN A 203 -2.73 -5.77 -5.87
CA ASN A 203 -3.46 -7.04 -6.00
C ASN A 203 -3.59 -7.76 -4.65
N ARG A 204 -3.23 -7.09 -3.55
CA ARG A 204 -3.33 -7.67 -2.21
C ARG A 204 -4.79 -7.87 -1.83
N LYS A 205 -5.10 -9.01 -1.22
CA LYS A 205 -6.46 -9.36 -0.75
C LYS A 205 -7.09 -8.27 0.13
N ASN A 206 -6.28 -7.59 0.95
CA ASN A 206 -6.74 -6.56 1.89
C ASN A 206 -6.62 -5.13 1.32
N GLY A 207 -6.27 -4.98 0.04
CA GLY A 207 -6.05 -3.68 -0.59
C GLY A 207 -5.03 -2.81 0.14
N PHE A 208 -5.13 -1.50 -0.09
CA PHE A 208 -4.44 -0.47 0.69
C PHE A 208 -5.20 -0.06 1.95
N GLY A 209 -6.54 -0.09 1.90
CA GLY A 209 -7.37 0.60 2.87
C GLY A 209 -8.79 0.08 3.00
N VAL A 210 -9.53 0.74 3.89
CA VAL A 210 -10.96 0.58 4.11
C VAL A 210 -11.65 1.94 4.06
N GLN A 211 -12.97 1.93 3.93
CA GLN A 211 -13.77 3.13 3.72
C GLN A 211 -14.94 3.21 4.69
N ALA A 212 -15.30 4.42 5.10
CA ALA A 212 -16.60 4.76 5.64
C ALA A 212 -17.36 5.63 4.63
N GLU A 213 -18.67 5.44 4.55
CA GLU A 213 -19.55 6.21 3.66
C GLU A 213 -20.79 6.74 4.40
N LYS A 214 -21.18 7.97 4.07
CA LYS A 214 -22.43 8.58 4.50
C LYS A 214 -23.52 8.23 3.48
N ILE A 215 -24.39 7.29 3.84
CA ILE A 215 -25.48 6.81 3.01
C ILE A 215 -26.82 7.48 3.38
N LYS A 216 -27.70 7.65 2.39
CA LYS A 216 -29.09 8.09 2.65
C LYS A 216 -29.89 6.91 3.19
N GLN A 217 -30.65 7.13 4.25
CA GLN A 217 -31.57 6.12 4.75
C GLN A 217 -32.77 6.00 3.82
N LYS A 218 -33.18 4.75 3.57
CA LYS A 218 -34.35 4.42 2.77
C LYS A 218 -35.43 3.84 3.66
N ASP A 219 -36.67 4.22 3.40
CA ASP A 219 -37.83 3.57 3.98
C ASP A 219 -37.88 2.12 3.47
N PRO A 220 -37.89 1.11 4.37
CA PRO A 220 -37.87 -0.29 3.97
C PRO A 220 -39.12 -0.73 3.20
N LYS A 221 -40.26 -0.03 3.34
CA LYS A 221 -41.51 -0.37 2.64
C LYS A 221 -41.60 0.25 1.25
N THR A 222 -41.11 1.47 1.08
CA THR A 222 -41.27 2.24 -0.17
C THR A 222 -39.99 2.36 -1.00
N GLY A 223 -38.83 2.07 -0.41
CA GLY A 223 -37.51 2.25 -1.04
C GLY A 223 -37.09 3.71 -1.24
N GLN A 224 -37.94 4.67 -0.87
CA GLN A 224 -37.67 6.11 -0.99
C GLN A 224 -36.77 6.62 0.12
N ASN A 225 -36.05 7.72 -0.12
CA ASN A 225 -35.20 8.34 0.91
C ASN A 225 -36.08 8.91 2.03
N ILE A 226 -35.78 8.53 3.27
CA ILE A 226 -36.40 9.13 4.45
C ILE A 226 -35.95 10.59 4.52
N LYS A 227 -36.90 11.52 4.64
CA LYS A 227 -36.60 12.95 4.81
C LYS A 227 -36.80 13.35 6.27
N ASP A 228 -35.89 14.16 6.76
CA ASP A 228 -36.01 14.81 8.06
C ASP A 228 -37.23 15.76 8.02
N PRO A 229 -38.16 15.65 8.99
CA PRO A 229 -39.40 16.42 8.97
C PRO A 229 -39.17 17.94 9.12
N ASN A 230 -38.09 18.35 9.79
CA ASN A 230 -37.75 19.75 10.08
C ASN A 230 -36.99 20.38 8.92
N THR A 231 -35.99 19.67 8.38
CA THR A 231 -35.09 20.24 7.35
C THR A 231 -35.48 19.88 5.93
N LYS A 232 -36.43 18.94 5.75
CA LYS A 232 -36.82 18.30 4.47
C LYS A 232 -35.66 17.62 3.73
N LYS A 233 -34.46 17.55 4.31
CA LYS A 233 -33.28 16.90 3.74
C LYS A 233 -33.31 15.39 3.98
N PRO A 234 -32.70 14.57 3.11
CA PRO A 234 -32.59 13.13 3.37
C PRO A 234 -31.86 12.86 4.70
N VAL A 235 -32.42 11.98 5.52
CA VAL A 235 -31.74 11.46 6.71
C VAL A 235 -30.58 10.58 6.26
N THR A 236 -29.43 10.73 6.91
CA THR A 236 -28.21 10.00 6.55
C THR A 236 -27.70 9.16 7.70
N LYS A 237 -27.21 7.97 7.39
CA LYS A 237 -26.49 7.07 8.31
C LYS A 237 -25.05 6.89 7.82
N ILE A 238 -24.13 6.63 8.73
CA ILE A 238 -22.76 6.26 8.39
C ILE A 238 -22.65 4.73 8.35
N GLN A 239 -22.05 4.22 7.30
CA GLN A 239 -21.80 2.79 7.08
C GLN A 239 -20.30 2.55 6.92
N MET A 240 -19.77 1.58 7.68
CA MET A 240 -18.44 1.05 7.44
C MET A 240 -18.48 0.08 6.26
N ASN A 241 -17.64 0.31 5.26
CA ASN A 241 -17.48 -0.58 4.12
C ASN A 241 -16.28 -1.49 4.37
N SER A 242 -16.55 -2.79 4.49
CA SER A 242 -15.53 -3.82 4.64
C SER A 242 -14.83 -4.19 3.32
N GLN A 243 -15.29 -3.65 2.18
CA GLN A 243 -14.64 -3.87 0.89
C GLN A 243 -13.24 -3.25 0.86
N PRO A 244 -12.20 -4.03 0.54
CA PRO A 244 -10.84 -3.52 0.40
C PRO A 244 -10.72 -2.47 -0.71
N LEU A 245 -10.04 -1.36 -0.41
CA LEU A 245 -9.69 -0.33 -1.39
C LEU A 245 -8.37 -0.72 -2.07
N ASN A 246 -8.45 -1.23 -3.30
CA ASN A 246 -7.30 -1.74 -4.05
C ASN A 246 -6.50 -0.67 -4.80
N LYS A 247 -6.96 0.59 -4.76
CA LYS A 247 -6.25 1.72 -5.32
C LYS A 247 -5.89 2.73 -4.23
N ALA A 248 -4.87 3.53 -4.50
CA ALA A 248 -4.52 4.66 -3.68
C ALA A 248 -4.18 5.84 -4.58
N LYS A 249 -4.63 7.02 -4.16
CA LYS A 249 -4.30 8.28 -4.79
C LYS A 249 -3.22 8.97 -3.95
N ILE A 250 -2.19 9.47 -4.61
CA ILE A 250 -1.12 10.26 -4.02
C ILE A 250 -1.05 11.57 -4.78
N VAL A 251 -1.22 12.68 -4.08
CA VAL A 251 -1.05 14.02 -4.62
C VAL A 251 0.31 14.52 -4.18
N TYR A 252 1.16 14.83 -5.13
CA TYR A 252 2.44 15.47 -4.93
C TYR A 252 2.32 16.97 -5.16
N GLU A 253 3.09 17.73 -4.42
CA GLU A 253 3.32 19.15 -4.61
C GLU A 253 4.82 19.37 -4.84
N TYR A 254 5.16 20.19 -5.83
CA TYR A 254 6.55 20.54 -6.04
C TYR A 254 7.00 21.58 -5.01
N VAL A 255 8.18 21.36 -4.44
CA VAL A 255 8.81 22.21 -3.42
C VAL A 255 10.06 22.86 -4.01
N PRO A 256 9.96 24.11 -4.52
CA PRO A 256 11.06 24.84 -5.16
C PRO A 256 12.38 24.86 -4.40
N SER A 257 12.35 25.23 -3.12
CA SER A 257 13.50 25.33 -2.21
C SER A 257 14.27 24.01 -2.09
N ALA A 258 13.56 22.88 -2.16
CA ALA A 258 14.15 21.54 -2.10
C ALA A 258 14.35 20.89 -3.48
N LYS A 259 13.96 21.58 -4.56
CA LYS A 259 13.98 21.10 -5.96
C LYS A 259 13.42 19.69 -6.12
N THR A 260 12.34 19.38 -5.40
CA THR A 260 11.78 18.02 -5.35
C THR A 260 10.27 18.01 -5.19
N TRP A 261 9.65 16.90 -5.57
CA TRP A 261 8.23 16.65 -5.36
C TRP A 261 8.02 15.97 -4.00
N ARG A 262 7.11 16.51 -3.18
CA ARG A 262 6.77 15.94 -1.87
C ARG A 262 5.29 15.53 -1.83
N PRO A 263 4.94 14.42 -1.16
CA PRO A 263 3.54 14.06 -0.95
C PRO A 263 2.81 15.14 -0.14
N LEU A 264 1.77 15.72 -0.72
CA LEU A 264 0.85 16.62 -0.04
C LEU A 264 -0.22 15.82 0.71
N THR A 265 -0.83 14.86 0.02
CA THR A 265 -1.84 13.97 0.62
C THR A 265 -1.86 12.66 -0.11
N TYR A 266 -2.25 11.61 0.59
CA TYR A 266 -2.38 10.28 0.00
C TYR A 266 -3.42 9.48 0.77
N PHE A 267 -4.23 8.73 0.03
CA PHE A 267 -5.36 8.01 0.61
C PHE A 267 -5.79 6.84 -0.27
N PRO A 268 -6.27 5.75 0.32
CA PRO A 268 -6.92 4.67 -0.41
C PRO A 268 -8.21 5.13 -1.09
N ILE A 269 -8.50 4.61 -2.28
CA ILE A 269 -9.69 4.89 -3.09
C ILE A 269 -10.25 3.62 -3.74
#